data_AF-A0AAW2Z9H6-F1
#
_entry.id   AF-A0AAW2Z9H6-F1
#
_cell.length_a   1.000
_cell.length_b   1.000
_cell.length_c   1.000
_cell.angle_alpha   90.00
_cell.angle_beta   90.00
_cell.angle_gamma   90.00
#
_symmetry.space_group_name_H-M   'P 1'
#
loop_
_entity.id
_entity.type
_entity.pdbx_description
1 polymer ?
#
loop_
_entity_poly.entity_id
_entity_poly.type
_entity_poly.pdbx_seq_one_letter_code
_entity_poly.pdbx_strand_id
1 'polypeptide(L)'
;MSKNNISSVAPIDVVSLVSMAALSMGFNLMGRIVNNKLMVLMSTPIPCVVFMLLSRVWTFHEPVRYQGNTYTNLVGVGLLISSLSDVLMSLEVEEYNDTLFVVAVCMFCLVQILYGSAFTFCAPYVHEDGTEQKGIIELRLSRCIPFVIYCIMSWTVVMVGRSLDPKSTLVLVYITLQCITTWRASARVGTIPGNAIMQLFALTGMILFTLCDTMIALHIFAYPKTNTLVVIDMSVYWVGQLFVALSCNEHLNISEVVHYSAACCRYELQQEKKFEYTPELMSPYPGACPDSPMMYTTASFKQIV
;
A
#
# COMPACT_ATOMS: atom_id res chain seq x y z
N MET A 1 -29.02 -5.41 -32.28
CA MET A 1 -28.18 -5.36 -31.05
C MET A 1 -26.74 -5.19 -31.48
N SER A 2 -26.16 -4.00 -31.26
CA SER A 2 -24.77 -3.67 -31.62
C SER A 2 -23.83 -4.34 -30.63
N LYS A 3 -22.95 -5.23 -31.10
CA LYS A 3 -21.78 -5.68 -30.32
C LYS A 3 -20.83 -4.50 -30.25
N ASN A 4 -20.86 -3.77 -29.14
CA ASN A 4 -19.85 -2.75 -28.88
C ASN A 4 -18.49 -3.46 -28.81
N ASN A 5 -17.69 -3.28 -29.85
CA ASN A 5 -16.27 -3.61 -29.83
C ASN A 5 -15.62 -2.72 -28.78
N ILE A 6 -15.55 -3.21 -27.53
CA ILE A 6 -14.70 -2.63 -26.51
C ILE A 6 -13.28 -2.88 -27.03
N SER A 7 -12.70 -1.85 -27.64
CA SER A 7 -11.30 -1.81 -28.02
C SER A 7 -10.48 -2.21 -26.80
N SER A 8 -9.77 -3.33 -26.90
CA SER A 8 -8.88 -3.84 -25.86
C SER A 8 -7.86 -2.75 -25.56
N VAL A 9 -8.02 -2.04 -24.45
CA VAL A 9 -6.99 -1.14 -23.93
C VAL A 9 -5.77 -2.00 -23.65
N ALA A 10 -4.63 -1.66 -24.24
CA ALA A 10 -3.39 -2.39 -24.03
C ALA A 10 -3.11 -2.49 -22.52
N PRO A 11 -2.77 -3.68 -21.99
CA PRO A 11 -2.51 -3.83 -20.57
C PRO A 11 -1.36 -2.91 -20.16
N ILE A 12 -1.58 -2.11 -19.13
CA ILE A 12 -0.53 -1.28 -18.55
C ILE A 12 0.49 -2.23 -17.91
N ASP A 13 1.72 -2.20 -18.41
CA ASP A 13 2.81 -3.03 -17.92
C ASP A 13 3.31 -2.53 -16.54
N VAL A 14 3.25 -3.40 -15.55
CA VAL A 14 3.70 -3.14 -14.18
C VAL A 14 5.19 -2.80 -14.16
N VAL A 15 6.00 -3.45 -15.01
CA VAL A 15 7.44 -3.18 -15.10
C VAL A 15 7.67 -1.73 -15.54
N SER A 16 6.95 -1.29 -16.57
CA SER A 16 6.99 0.09 -17.05
C SER A 16 6.59 1.11 -15.97
N LEU A 17 5.56 0.84 -15.18
CA LEU A 17 5.16 1.70 -14.06
C LEU A 17 6.26 1.79 -12.99
N VAL A 18 6.82 0.66 -12.55
CA VAL A 18 7.89 0.62 -11.55
C VAL A 18 9.14 1.35 -12.05
N SER A 19 9.52 1.16 -13.32
CA SER A 19 10.62 1.88 -13.94
C SER A 19 10.37 3.39 -13.99
N MET A 20 9.14 3.82 -14.29
CA MET A 20 8.77 5.24 -14.29
C MET A 20 8.87 5.88 -12.90
N ALA A 21 8.41 5.20 -11.85
CA ALA A 21 8.59 5.67 -10.47
C ALA A 21 10.08 5.77 -10.12
N ALA A 22 10.87 4.73 -10.35
CA ALA A 22 12.29 4.69 -10.03
C ALA A 22 13.08 5.78 -10.76
N LEU A 23 12.84 5.96 -12.06
CA LEU A 23 13.45 7.03 -12.85
C LEU A 23 13.07 8.41 -12.32
N SER A 24 11.80 8.63 -11.98
CA SER A 24 11.36 9.91 -11.45
C SER A 24 11.99 10.23 -10.09
N MET A 25 12.10 9.23 -9.21
CA MET A 25 12.83 9.39 -7.94
C MET A 25 14.29 9.76 -8.19
N GLY A 26 14.95 9.09 -9.14
CA GLY A 26 16.32 9.40 -9.55
C GLY A 26 16.46 10.83 -10.07
N PHE A 27 15.54 11.29 -10.93
CA PHE A 27 15.51 12.67 -11.40
C PHE A 27 15.25 13.66 -10.26
N ASN A 28 14.38 13.34 -9.31
CA ASN A 28 14.13 14.22 -8.16
C ASN A 28 15.39 14.37 -7.28
N LEU A 29 16.04 13.25 -6.95
CA LEU A 29 17.27 13.23 -6.18
C LEU A 29 18.38 14.00 -6.88
N MET A 30 18.58 13.73 -8.17
CA MET A 30 19.57 14.44 -8.98
C MET A 30 19.23 15.95 -9.05
N GLY A 31 17.96 16.31 -9.21
CA GLY A 31 17.49 17.70 -9.19
C GLY A 31 17.81 18.41 -7.89
N ARG A 32 17.68 17.73 -6.74
CA ARG A 32 18.10 18.26 -5.43
C ARG A 32 19.62 18.41 -5.34
N ILE A 33 20.40 17.44 -5.83
CA ILE A 33 21.87 17.47 -5.82
C ILE A 33 22.41 18.64 -6.66
N VAL A 34 21.87 18.86 -7.87
CA VAL A 34 22.29 19.96 -8.74
C VAL A 34 21.54 21.27 -8.49
N ASN A 35 20.68 21.30 -7.46
CA ASN A 35 19.84 22.44 -7.10
C ASN A 35 18.95 22.97 -8.25
N ASN A 36 18.43 22.06 -9.10
CA ASN A 36 17.52 22.38 -10.20
C ASN A 36 16.06 22.21 -9.75
N LYS A 37 15.41 23.33 -9.42
CA LYS A 37 14.03 23.37 -8.92
C LYS A 37 13.02 22.78 -9.90
N LEU A 38 13.13 23.08 -11.20
CA LEU A 38 12.20 22.61 -12.21
C LEU A 38 12.22 21.07 -12.27
N MET A 39 13.42 20.49 -12.20
CA MET A 39 13.61 19.05 -12.20
C MET A 39 12.99 18.39 -10.97
N VAL A 40 13.15 18.99 -9.78
CA VAL A 40 12.45 18.53 -8.56
C VAL A 40 10.94 18.62 -8.76
N LEU A 41 10.42 19.80 -9.09
CA LEU A 41 8.99 20.08 -9.24
C LEU A 41 8.29 19.10 -10.19
N MET A 42 8.90 18.84 -11.37
CA MET A 42 8.32 17.97 -12.40
C MET A 42 8.37 16.49 -12.03
N SER A 43 9.35 16.08 -11.22
CA SER A 43 9.56 14.67 -10.85
C SER A 43 8.90 14.27 -9.54
N THR A 44 8.65 15.22 -8.63
CA THR A 44 8.05 14.97 -7.32
C THR A 44 6.69 14.26 -7.37
N PRO A 45 5.71 14.65 -8.22
CA PRO A 45 4.37 14.05 -8.16
C PRO A 45 4.29 12.66 -8.82
N ILE A 46 5.24 12.33 -9.70
CA ILE A 46 5.16 11.15 -10.56
C ILE A 46 5.13 9.83 -9.74
N PRO A 47 5.99 9.60 -8.72
CA PRO A 47 5.92 8.38 -7.93
C PRO A 47 4.55 8.14 -7.29
N CYS A 48 3.93 9.18 -6.71
CA CYS A 48 2.62 9.07 -6.09
C CYS A 48 1.52 8.71 -7.11
N VAL A 49 1.56 9.32 -8.30
CA VAL A 49 0.64 8.97 -9.40
C VAL A 49 0.87 7.54 -9.89
N VAL A 50 2.13 7.11 -10.03
CA VAL A 50 2.47 5.73 -10.38
C VAL A 50 1.94 4.76 -9.34
N PHE A 51 2.14 5.04 -8.05
CA PHE A 51 1.67 4.19 -6.95
C PHE A 51 0.14 4.10 -6.92
N MET A 52 -0.56 5.19 -7.21
CA MET A 52 -2.00 5.19 -7.40
C MET A 52 -2.41 4.29 -8.58
N LEU A 53 -1.70 4.35 -9.71
CA LEU A 53 -2.00 3.48 -10.85
C LEU A 53 -1.68 2.02 -10.55
N LEU A 54 -0.56 1.73 -9.88
CA LEU A 54 -0.18 0.38 -9.47
C LEU A 54 -1.22 -0.24 -8.53
N SER A 55 -1.72 0.53 -7.55
CA SER A 55 -2.76 0.05 -6.64
C SER A 55 -4.06 -0.31 -7.37
N ARG A 56 -4.30 0.27 -8.56
CA ARG A 56 -5.43 -0.06 -9.45
C ARG A 56 -5.16 -1.20 -10.41
N VAL A 57 -4.01 -1.22 -11.07
CA VAL A 57 -3.65 -2.24 -12.07
C VAL A 57 -3.64 -3.62 -11.44
N TRP A 58 -3.13 -3.75 -10.22
CA TRP A 58 -3.19 -5.02 -9.49
C TRP A 58 -4.62 -5.47 -9.17
N THR A 59 -5.58 -4.54 -9.02
CA THR A 59 -6.99 -4.91 -8.81
C THR A 59 -7.67 -5.40 -10.09
N PHE A 60 -7.15 -5.08 -11.29
CA PHE A 60 -7.80 -5.41 -12.56
C PHE A 60 -7.50 -6.82 -13.08
N HIS A 61 -6.46 -7.49 -12.59
CA HIS A 61 -6.12 -8.86 -13.03
C HIS A 61 -7.01 -9.94 -12.43
N GLU A 62 -7.89 -9.60 -11.49
CA GLU A 62 -8.86 -10.53 -10.92
C GLU A 62 -10.29 -10.31 -11.45
N PRO A 63 -11.06 -11.40 -11.61
CA PRO A 63 -12.37 -11.35 -12.26
C PRO A 63 -13.39 -10.55 -11.46
N VAL A 64 -13.60 -9.28 -11.86
CA VAL A 64 -14.81 -8.41 -11.83
C VAL A 64 -15.54 -8.19 -10.49
N ARG A 65 -15.47 -9.08 -9.49
CA ARG A 65 -16.23 -8.96 -8.23
C ARG A 65 -15.70 -7.90 -7.26
N TYR A 66 -14.50 -7.36 -7.50
CA TYR A 66 -13.86 -6.36 -6.62
C TYR A 66 -13.65 -4.99 -7.30
N GLN A 67 -14.33 -4.72 -8.41
CA GLN A 67 -14.36 -3.38 -9.01
C GLN A 67 -15.10 -2.42 -8.08
N GLY A 68 -14.34 -1.65 -7.31
CA GLY A 68 -14.88 -0.60 -6.44
C GLY A 68 -14.52 -0.72 -4.96
N ASN A 69 -13.42 -1.40 -4.60
CA ASN A 69 -12.96 -1.41 -3.21
C ASN A 69 -12.74 0.03 -2.71
N THR A 70 -13.61 0.47 -1.81
CA THR A 70 -13.57 1.78 -1.15
C THR A 70 -12.18 2.04 -0.54
N TYR A 71 -11.48 0.98 -0.11
CA TYR A 71 -10.11 1.04 0.37
C TYR A 71 -9.15 1.61 -0.69
N THR A 72 -9.04 0.92 -1.83
CA THR A 72 -8.19 1.30 -2.95
C THR A 72 -8.58 2.67 -3.51
N ASN A 73 -9.87 3.00 -3.49
CA ASN A 73 -10.36 4.34 -3.84
C ASN A 73 -9.80 5.42 -2.90
N LEU A 74 -9.98 5.26 -1.59
CA LEU A 74 -9.53 6.23 -0.61
C LEU A 74 -7.99 6.35 -0.59
N VAL A 75 -7.27 5.23 -0.67
CA VAL A 75 -5.81 5.23 -0.77
C VAL A 75 -5.36 5.91 -2.07
N GLY A 76 -5.98 5.58 -3.21
CA GLY A 76 -5.64 6.18 -4.49
C GLY A 76 -5.89 7.70 -4.53
N VAL A 77 -7.03 8.16 -3.97
CA VAL A 77 -7.32 9.59 -3.84
C VAL A 77 -6.34 10.26 -2.88
N GLY A 78 -5.98 9.60 -1.78
CA GLY A 78 -4.95 10.07 -0.85
C GLY A 78 -3.60 10.25 -1.54
N LEU A 79 -3.14 9.28 -2.34
CA LEU A 79 -1.90 9.37 -3.12
C LEU A 79 -1.93 10.54 -4.10
N LEU A 80 -3.05 10.74 -4.80
CA LEU A 80 -3.21 11.86 -5.73
C LEU A 80 -3.15 13.21 -5.00
N ILE A 81 -3.87 13.37 -3.89
CA ILE A 81 -3.83 14.60 -3.09
C ILE A 81 -2.43 14.82 -2.52
N SER A 82 -1.75 13.76 -2.06
CA SER A 82 -0.37 13.84 -1.57
C SER A 82 0.57 14.36 -2.65
N SER A 83 0.42 13.91 -3.91
CA SER A 83 1.22 14.41 -5.03
C SER A 83 1.03 15.91 -5.27
N LEU A 84 -0.19 16.43 -5.08
CA LEU A 84 -0.49 17.86 -5.18
C LEU A 84 0.14 18.62 -4.01
N SER A 85 0.03 18.10 -2.78
CA SER A 85 0.70 18.67 -1.60
C SER A 85 2.20 18.78 -1.81
N ASP A 86 2.84 17.74 -2.37
CA ASP A 86 4.28 17.73 -2.62
C ASP A 86 4.71 18.81 -3.63
N VAL A 87 3.89 19.04 -4.65
CA VAL A 87 4.10 20.13 -5.64
C VAL A 87 3.96 21.49 -4.96
N LEU A 88 2.93 21.69 -4.14
CA LEU A 88 2.73 22.95 -3.41
C LEU A 88 3.88 23.25 -2.44
N MET A 89 4.36 22.25 -1.70
CA MET A 89 5.55 22.37 -0.86
C MET A 89 6.80 22.70 -1.66
N SER A 90 6.94 22.15 -2.87
CA SER A 90 8.10 22.43 -3.74
C SER A 90 8.08 23.84 -4.33
N LEU A 91 6.89 24.45 -4.49
CA LEU A 91 6.71 25.82 -4.97
C LEU A 91 6.94 26.90 -3.90
N GLU A 92 6.89 26.54 -2.61
CA GLU A 92 7.11 27.46 -1.48
C GLU A 92 8.51 28.12 -1.52
N VAL A 93 9.47 27.53 -2.23
CA VAL A 93 10.89 27.89 -2.25
C VAL A 93 11.19 29.28 -2.86
N GLU A 94 10.21 30.02 -3.42
CA GLU A 94 10.51 31.27 -4.13
C GLU A 94 10.29 32.59 -3.41
N GLU A 95 9.47 32.71 -2.37
CA GLU A 95 9.44 33.85 -1.43
C GLU A 95 8.12 33.81 -0.64
N TYR A 96 8.21 33.70 0.69
CA TYR A 96 7.21 34.21 1.65
C TYR A 96 5.73 33.79 1.50
N ASN A 97 5.40 32.70 0.81
CA ASN A 97 4.00 32.30 0.69
C ASN A 97 3.60 31.30 1.78
N ASP A 98 3.50 31.80 3.01
CA ASP A 98 2.93 31.09 4.16
C ASP A 98 1.59 30.40 3.85
N THR A 99 0.85 30.95 2.89
CA THR A 99 -0.41 30.37 2.40
C THR A 99 -0.20 29.04 1.69
N LEU A 100 0.83 28.90 0.84
CA LEU A 100 1.08 27.64 0.12
C LEU A 100 1.48 26.53 1.09
N PHE A 101 2.30 26.84 2.09
CA PHE A 101 2.63 25.92 3.17
C PHE A 101 1.36 25.44 3.90
N VAL A 102 0.51 26.39 4.34
CA VAL A 102 -0.73 26.07 5.05
C VAL A 102 -1.65 25.20 4.19
N VAL A 103 -1.81 25.54 2.90
CA VAL A 103 -2.63 24.75 1.97
C VAL A 103 -2.05 23.34 1.81
N ALA A 104 -0.74 23.20 1.63
CA ALA A 104 -0.09 21.91 1.48
C ALA A 104 -0.25 21.03 2.74
N VAL A 105 -0.05 21.59 3.94
CA VAL A 105 -0.25 20.86 5.20
C VAL A 105 -1.71 20.49 5.39
N CYS A 106 -2.67 21.36 5.06
CA CYS A 106 -4.09 21.01 5.07
C CYS A 106 -4.42 19.85 4.11
N MET A 107 -3.80 19.83 2.92
CA MET A 107 -3.96 18.71 1.99
C MET A 107 -3.34 17.42 2.57
N PHE A 108 -2.17 17.49 3.21
CA PHE A 108 -1.62 16.33 3.93
C PHE A 108 -2.51 15.85 5.08
N CYS A 109 -3.14 16.76 5.85
CA CYS A 109 -4.15 16.39 6.86
C CYS A 109 -5.31 15.62 6.22
N LEU A 110 -5.78 16.07 5.05
CA LEU A 110 -6.84 15.37 4.30
C LEU A 110 -6.38 13.98 3.84
N VAL A 111 -5.12 13.83 3.39
CA VAL A 111 -4.53 12.52 3.08
C VAL A 111 -4.56 11.59 4.29
N GLN A 112 -4.18 12.06 5.48
CA GLN A 112 -4.23 11.26 6.71
C GLN A 112 -5.67 10.84 7.04
N ILE A 113 -6.65 11.73 6.88
CA ILE A 113 -8.07 11.39 7.09
C ILE A 113 -8.53 10.31 6.09
N LEU A 114 -8.14 10.41 4.82
CA LEU A 114 -8.49 9.43 3.80
C LEU A 114 -7.85 8.06 4.09
N TYR A 115 -6.57 8.03 4.44
CA TYR A 115 -5.87 6.80 4.83
C TYR A 115 -6.46 6.21 6.11
N GLY A 116 -6.69 7.01 7.14
CA GLY A 116 -7.32 6.58 8.38
C GLY A 116 -8.73 6.03 8.16
N SER A 117 -9.49 6.62 7.24
CA SER A 117 -10.81 6.15 6.82
C SER A 117 -10.72 4.83 6.07
N ALA A 118 -9.77 4.70 5.14
CA ALA A 118 -9.49 3.44 4.45
C ALA A 118 -9.16 2.34 5.48
N PHE A 119 -8.31 2.65 6.46
CA PHE A 119 -7.92 1.75 7.53
C PHE A 119 -9.02 1.48 8.57
N THR A 120 -10.18 2.13 8.48
CA THR A 120 -11.27 1.95 9.45
C THR A 120 -12.48 1.27 8.86
N PHE A 121 -12.84 1.65 7.62
CA PHE A 121 -14.15 1.33 7.06
C PHE A 121 -14.13 0.28 5.95
N CYS A 122 -12.97 -0.12 5.44
CA CYS A 122 -12.91 -0.69 4.09
C CYS A 122 -12.20 -2.04 3.95
N ALA A 123 -12.51 -3.02 4.80
CA ALA A 123 -12.24 -4.41 4.44
C ALA A 123 -13.54 -5.23 4.51
N PRO A 124 -14.40 -5.18 3.47
CA PRO A 124 -15.42 -6.20 3.30
C PRO A 124 -14.69 -7.53 3.09
N TYR A 125 -14.67 -8.36 4.14
CA TYR A 125 -14.18 -9.72 4.03
C TYR A 125 -15.36 -10.58 3.61
N VAL A 126 -15.23 -11.23 2.45
CA VAL A 126 -16.16 -12.28 2.02
C VAL A 126 -15.64 -13.56 2.64
N HIS A 127 -16.41 -14.13 3.56
CA HIS A 127 -16.08 -15.44 4.14
C HIS A 127 -16.14 -16.53 3.06
N GLU A 128 -15.50 -17.68 3.33
CA GLU A 128 -15.52 -18.85 2.43
C GLU A 128 -16.94 -19.33 2.09
N ASP A 129 -17.92 -19.02 2.96
CA ASP A 129 -19.34 -19.33 2.77
C ASP A 129 -20.08 -18.32 1.85
N GLY A 130 -19.39 -17.30 1.34
CA GLY A 130 -19.95 -16.25 0.50
C GLY A 130 -20.68 -15.15 1.27
N THR A 131 -20.63 -15.14 2.60
CA THR A 131 -21.21 -14.05 3.41
C THR A 131 -20.28 -12.83 3.42
N GLU A 132 -20.80 -11.69 2.95
CA GLU A 132 -20.08 -10.42 2.99
C GLU A 132 -20.23 -9.80 4.38
N GLN A 133 -19.18 -9.88 5.21
CA GLN A 133 -19.17 -9.18 6.48
C GLN A 133 -18.50 -7.81 6.28
N LYS A 134 -19.30 -6.73 6.35
CA LYS A 134 -18.78 -5.36 6.49
C LYS A 134 -18.16 -5.21 7.87
N GLY A 135 -16.90 -5.63 7.99
CA GLY A 135 -16.13 -5.51 9.22
C GLY A 135 -15.71 -4.08 9.44
N ILE A 136 -16.36 -3.36 10.37
CA ILE A 136 -15.71 -2.22 11.01
C ILE A 136 -14.54 -2.79 11.79
N ILE A 137 -13.32 -2.35 11.48
CA ILE A 137 -12.13 -2.84 12.17
C ILE A 137 -12.18 -2.41 13.63
N GLU A 138 -12.21 -3.40 14.53
CA GLU A 138 -12.34 -3.20 15.98
C GLU A 138 -11.32 -2.18 16.50
N LEU A 139 -11.79 -1.37 17.46
CA LEU A 139 -10.95 -0.39 18.15
C LEU A 139 -10.02 -1.11 19.12
N ARG A 140 -8.86 -1.55 18.65
CA ARG A 140 -7.79 -2.08 19.50
C ARG A 140 -7.03 -0.93 20.18
N LEU A 141 -7.61 -0.40 21.25
CA LEU A 141 -7.05 0.74 22.01
C LEU A 141 -5.65 0.45 22.56
N SER A 142 -5.33 -0.78 22.93
CA SER A 142 -3.97 -1.14 23.40
C SER A 142 -2.87 -0.82 22.39
N ARG A 143 -3.18 -0.84 21.09
CA ARG A 143 -2.24 -0.49 20.02
C ARG A 143 -2.06 1.01 19.82
N CYS A 144 -2.84 1.86 20.50
CA CYS A 144 -2.66 3.32 20.42
C CYS A 144 -1.49 3.82 21.28
N ILE A 145 -1.14 3.08 22.35
CA ILE A 145 -0.13 3.48 23.34
C ILE A 145 1.18 3.99 22.72
N PRO A 146 1.87 3.25 21.82
CA PRO A 146 3.12 3.74 21.25
C PRO A 146 2.95 5.04 20.47
N PHE A 147 1.81 5.22 19.79
CA PHE A 147 1.53 6.42 18.98
C PHE A 147 1.11 7.62 19.84
N VAL A 148 0.44 7.39 20.98
CA VAL A 148 0.16 8.45 21.96
C VAL A 148 1.45 8.95 22.58
N ILE A 149 2.34 8.04 23.00
CA ILE A 149 3.66 8.39 23.53
C ILE A 149 4.45 9.19 22.48
N TYR A 150 4.48 8.69 21.24
CA TYR A 150 5.16 9.37 20.14
C TYR A 150 4.60 10.77 19.85
N CYS A 151 3.27 10.92 19.85
CA CYS A 151 2.60 12.20 19.64
C CYS A 151 3.02 13.20 20.73
N ILE A 152 3.00 12.81 22.00
CA ILE A 152 3.40 13.67 23.12
C ILE A 152 4.87 14.07 23.01
N MET A 153 5.76 13.12 22.68
CA MET A 153 7.18 13.41 22.47
C MET A 153 7.39 14.41 21.34
N SER A 154 6.76 14.19 20.18
CA SER A 154 6.86 15.05 19.01
C SER A 154 6.30 16.45 19.29
N TRP A 155 5.16 16.53 19.97
CA TRP A 155 4.57 17.80 20.43
C TRP A 155 5.52 18.55 21.35
N THR A 156 6.13 17.86 22.31
CA THR A 156 7.09 18.47 23.23
C THR A 156 8.27 19.05 22.47
N VAL A 157 8.84 18.28 21.52
CA VAL A 157 9.96 18.75 20.70
C VAL A 157 9.61 20.00 19.88
N VAL A 158 8.45 20.03 19.23
CA VAL A 158 8.00 21.19 18.44
C VAL A 158 7.75 22.42 19.33
N MET A 159 7.25 22.23 20.56
CA MET A 159 6.93 23.32 21.48
C MET A 159 8.13 23.84 22.28
N VAL A 160 9.19 23.04 22.46
CA VAL A 160 10.38 23.45 23.21
C VAL A 160 11.09 24.58 22.44
N GLY A 161 10.86 25.81 22.89
CA GLY A 161 11.54 27.01 22.39
C GLY A 161 10.72 27.91 21.47
N ARG A 162 9.40 27.67 21.28
CA ARG A 162 8.54 28.54 20.45
C ARG A 162 7.23 28.92 21.14
N SER A 163 6.78 30.16 20.88
CA SER A 163 5.39 30.55 21.13
C SER A 163 4.48 29.84 20.12
N LEU A 164 3.26 29.48 20.53
CA LEU A 164 2.20 28.95 19.67
C LEU A 164 1.90 29.90 18.50
N ASP A 165 2.63 29.75 17.39
CA ASP A 165 2.31 30.41 16.14
C ASP A 165 1.33 29.53 15.32
N PRO A 166 0.64 30.12 14.32
CA PRO A 166 -0.33 29.37 13.52
C PRO A 166 0.28 28.17 12.79
N LYS A 167 1.55 28.28 12.33
CA LYS A 167 2.26 27.20 11.62
C LYS A 167 2.53 26.02 12.54
N SER A 168 3.09 26.24 13.73
CA SER A 168 3.35 25.17 14.69
C SER A 168 2.03 24.51 15.12
N THR A 169 0.97 25.29 15.32
CA THR A 169 -0.36 24.74 15.63
C THR A 169 -0.84 23.77 14.55
N LEU A 170 -0.72 24.16 13.27
CA LEU A 170 -1.13 23.30 12.16
C LEU A 170 -0.28 22.03 12.05
N VAL A 171 1.03 22.14 12.29
CA VAL A 171 1.95 20.98 12.33
C VAL A 171 1.59 20.02 13.47
N LEU A 172 1.19 20.52 14.64
CA LEU A 172 0.78 19.67 15.75
C LEU A 172 -0.52 18.92 15.46
N VAL A 173 -1.50 19.59 14.83
CA VAL A 173 -2.73 18.95 14.34
C VAL A 173 -2.37 17.84 13.33
N TYR A 174 -1.46 18.13 12.42
CA TYR A 174 -0.99 17.16 11.44
C TYR A 174 -0.33 15.94 12.10
N ILE A 175 0.60 16.13 13.05
CA ILE A 175 1.25 15.06 13.82
C ILE A 175 0.20 14.19 14.52
N THR A 176 -0.83 14.80 15.12
CA THR A 176 -1.90 14.05 15.78
C THR A 176 -2.68 13.19 14.79
N LEU A 177 -3.06 13.74 13.63
CA LEU A 177 -3.76 12.98 12.58
C LEU A 177 -2.91 11.81 12.06
N GLN A 178 -1.61 12.03 11.90
CA GLN A 178 -0.67 11.01 11.48
C GLN A 178 -0.53 9.89 12.52
N CYS A 179 -0.44 10.23 13.81
CA CYS A 179 -0.42 9.25 14.89
C CYS A 179 -1.73 8.44 14.97
N ILE A 180 -2.89 9.09 14.79
CA ILE A 180 -4.19 8.40 14.72
C ILE A 180 -4.22 7.45 13.53
N THR A 181 -3.77 7.89 12.36
CA THR A 181 -3.78 7.09 11.13
C THR A 181 -2.86 5.89 11.25
N THR A 182 -1.66 6.07 11.83
CA THR A 182 -0.71 4.98 12.10
C THR A 182 -1.26 4.01 13.13
N TRP A 183 -1.96 4.50 14.16
CA TRP A 183 -2.71 3.64 15.08
C TRP A 183 -3.79 2.83 14.36
N ARG A 184 -4.56 3.43 13.44
CA ARG A 184 -5.57 2.68 12.66
C ARG A 184 -4.92 1.61 11.77
N ALA A 185 -3.80 1.92 11.11
CA ALA A 185 -3.02 0.92 10.37
C ALA A 185 -2.52 -0.21 11.29
N SER A 186 -2.05 0.12 12.49
CA SER A 186 -1.63 -0.87 13.49
C SER A 186 -2.79 -1.72 14.00
N ALA A 187 -3.97 -1.12 14.26
CA ALA A 187 -5.16 -1.84 14.72
C ALA A 187 -5.62 -2.90 13.71
N ARG A 188 -5.38 -2.67 12.42
CA ARG A 188 -5.68 -3.64 11.36
C ARG A 188 -4.87 -4.91 11.47
N VAL A 189 -3.57 -4.86 11.81
CA VAL A 189 -2.68 -6.03 11.68
C VAL A 189 -3.24 -7.27 12.41
N GLY A 190 -3.50 -8.33 11.65
CA GLY A 190 -4.09 -9.58 12.14
C GLY A 190 -5.60 -9.53 12.35
N THR A 191 -6.32 -8.63 11.67
CA THR A 191 -7.80 -8.60 11.66
C THR A 191 -8.39 -9.26 10.43
N ILE A 192 -7.68 -9.25 9.30
CA ILE A 192 -8.11 -9.90 8.05
C ILE A 192 -7.32 -11.21 7.90
N PRO A 193 -7.97 -12.38 7.96
CA PRO A 193 -7.33 -13.67 7.71
C PRO A 193 -6.70 -13.75 6.32
N GLY A 194 -5.62 -14.52 6.16
CA GLY A 194 -4.94 -14.73 4.85
C GLY A 194 -4.12 -13.55 4.33
N ASN A 195 -4.27 -12.35 4.91
CA ASN A 195 -3.72 -11.13 4.33
C ASN A 195 -2.84 -10.30 5.29
N ALA A 196 -2.10 -10.98 6.17
CA ALA A 196 -1.29 -10.33 7.20
C ALA A 196 -0.18 -9.43 6.62
N ILE A 197 0.39 -9.81 5.47
CA ILE A 197 1.50 -9.07 4.85
C ILE A 197 1.03 -7.70 4.33
N MET A 198 -0.13 -7.62 3.68
CA MET A 198 -0.62 -6.32 3.19
C MET A 198 -1.00 -5.38 4.33
N GLN A 199 -1.54 -5.93 5.43
CA GLN A 199 -1.77 -5.17 6.65
C GLN A 199 -0.45 -4.65 7.26
N LEU A 200 0.62 -5.46 7.21
CA LEU A 200 1.95 -5.04 7.60
C LEU A 200 2.53 -3.98 6.66
N PHE A 201 2.29 -4.06 5.35
CA PHE A 201 2.70 -2.98 4.43
C PHE A 201 1.99 -1.67 4.76
N ALA A 202 0.68 -1.67 5.04
CA ALA A 202 0.00 -0.45 5.48
C ALA A 202 0.65 0.14 6.75
N LEU A 203 0.92 -0.69 7.76
CA LEU A 203 1.56 -0.25 9.00
C LEU A 203 2.99 0.26 8.76
N THR A 204 3.82 -0.52 8.08
CA THR A 204 5.21 -0.14 7.77
C THR A 204 5.25 1.15 6.97
N GLY A 205 4.36 1.31 5.98
CA GLY A 205 4.21 2.52 5.20
C GLY A 205 3.93 3.74 6.07
N MET A 206 2.95 3.64 6.99
CA MET A 206 2.61 4.72 7.92
C MET A 206 3.71 5.03 8.94
N ILE A 207 4.47 4.02 9.39
CA ILE A 207 5.63 4.22 10.27
C ILE A 207 6.71 5.01 9.52
N LEU A 208 7.06 4.61 8.30
CA LEU A 208 8.06 5.33 7.48
C LEU A 208 7.60 6.76 7.21
N PHE A 209 6.31 6.96 6.95
CA PHE A 209 5.72 8.30 6.79
C PHE A 209 5.92 9.16 8.03
N THR A 210 5.59 8.61 9.20
CA THR A 210 5.73 9.27 10.51
C THR A 210 7.18 9.63 10.83
N LEU A 211 8.11 8.72 10.53
CA LEU A 211 9.53 8.98 10.71
C LEU A 211 10.04 10.07 9.77
N CYS A 212 9.67 10.02 8.49
CA CYS A 212 10.03 11.03 7.52
C CYS A 212 9.54 12.42 7.93
N ASP A 213 8.25 12.57 8.26
CA ASP A 213 7.69 13.87 8.63
C ASP A 213 8.27 14.42 9.92
N THR A 214 8.65 13.53 10.84
CA THR A 214 9.35 13.94 12.07
C THR A 214 10.77 14.42 11.77
N MET A 215 11.49 13.78 10.83
CA MET A 215 12.79 14.28 10.37
C MET A 215 12.65 15.66 9.70
N ILE A 216 11.63 15.83 8.85
CA ILE A 216 11.31 17.12 8.23
C ILE A 216 10.98 18.19 9.29
N ALA A 217 10.14 17.85 10.26
CA ALA A 217 9.81 18.75 11.37
C ALA A 217 11.06 19.11 12.18
N LEU A 218 11.93 18.15 12.50
CA LEU A 218 13.19 18.42 13.18
C LEU A 218 14.09 19.36 12.37
N HIS A 219 14.16 19.23 11.04
CA HIS A 219 14.92 20.15 10.21
C HIS A 219 14.33 21.57 10.23
N ILE A 220 13.01 21.69 10.13
CA ILE A 220 12.32 22.99 10.11
C ILE A 220 12.38 23.68 11.49
N PHE A 221 12.20 22.92 12.56
CA PHE A 221 11.99 23.45 13.91
C PHE A 221 13.25 23.42 14.79
N ALA A 222 14.10 22.40 14.67
CA ALA A 222 15.27 22.21 15.55
C ALA A 222 16.63 22.47 14.86
N TYR A 223 16.82 22.07 13.59
CA TYR A 223 18.13 22.09 12.92
C TYR A 223 18.09 22.61 11.45
N PRO A 224 17.87 23.92 11.22
CA PRO A 224 17.60 24.48 9.89
C PRO A 224 18.77 24.55 8.89
N LYS A 225 19.86 23.77 9.04
CA LYS A 225 21.09 23.94 8.22
C LYS A 225 21.63 22.69 7.51
N THR A 226 20.91 21.56 7.50
CA THR A 226 21.43 20.28 6.97
C THR A 226 20.72 19.83 5.69
N ASN A 227 21.16 20.34 4.53
CA ASN A 227 20.60 19.95 3.21
C ASN A 227 20.74 18.46 2.87
N THR A 228 21.75 17.76 3.42
CA THR A 228 22.02 16.34 3.10
C THR A 228 20.90 15.41 3.56
N LEU A 229 20.15 15.79 4.59
CA LEU A 229 19.13 14.92 5.17
C LEU A 229 17.84 14.90 4.33
N VAL A 230 17.59 15.95 3.54
CA VAL A 230 16.41 16.07 2.66
C VAL A 230 16.33 14.95 1.60
N VAL A 231 17.48 14.43 1.14
CA VAL A 231 17.54 13.31 0.18
C VAL A 231 17.10 12.00 0.81
N ILE A 232 17.52 11.76 2.06
CA ILE A 232 17.16 10.55 2.80
C ILE A 232 15.67 10.61 3.14
N ASP A 233 15.19 11.75 3.63
CA ASP A 233 13.78 11.97 4.00
C ASP A 233 12.85 11.63 2.83
N MET A 234 13.10 12.17 1.63
CA MET A 234 12.27 11.94 0.45
C MET A 234 12.27 10.47 -0.01
N SER A 235 13.40 9.77 0.15
CA SER A 235 13.49 8.35 -0.18
C SER A 235 12.64 7.51 0.77
N VAL A 236 12.71 7.81 2.08
CA VAL A 236 11.89 7.16 3.11
C VAL A 236 10.40 7.43 2.88
N TYR A 237 10.05 8.68 2.52
CA TYR A 237 8.70 9.09 2.15
C TYR A 237 8.13 8.24 1.02
N TRP A 238 8.83 8.11 -0.10
CA TRP A 238 8.31 7.35 -1.24
C TRP A 238 8.22 5.85 -0.97
N VAL A 239 9.18 5.27 -0.22
CA VAL A 239 9.07 3.87 0.21
C VAL A 239 7.84 3.69 1.12
N GLY A 240 7.54 4.66 1.98
CA GLY A 240 6.33 4.70 2.78
C GLY A 240 5.06 4.66 1.91
N GLN A 241 4.97 5.56 0.92
CA GLN A 241 3.84 5.62 -0.02
C GLN A 241 3.71 4.35 -0.87
N LEU A 242 4.83 3.74 -1.27
CA LEU A 242 4.83 2.48 -1.99
C LEU A 242 4.23 1.36 -1.13
N PHE A 243 4.59 1.25 0.15
CA PHE A 243 3.98 0.25 1.03
C PHE A 243 2.49 0.50 1.29
N VAL A 244 2.06 1.76 1.40
CA VAL A 244 0.63 2.09 1.46
C VAL A 244 -0.08 1.66 0.18
N ALA A 245 0.51 1.90 -1.00
CA ALA A 245 -0.07 1.45 -2.28
C ALA A 245 -0.09 -0.09 -2.42
N LEU A 246 0.99 -0.77 -2.05
CA LEU A 246 1.10 -2.23 -2.03
C LEU A 246 0.06 -2.85 -1.10
N SER A 247 -0.30 -2.19 0.00
CA SER A 247 -1.33 -2.68 0.92
C SER A 247 -2.72 -2.81 0.28
N CYS A 248 -2.94 -2.20 -0.89
CA CYS A 248 -4.19 -2.37 -1.65
C CYS A 248 -4.27 -3.73 -2.36
N ASN A 249 -3.19 -4.50 -2.41
CA ASN A 249 -3.15 -5.81 -3.06
C ASN A 249 -3.61 -6.92 -2.10
N GLU A 250 -4.83 -6.78 -1.58
CA GLU A 250 -5.37 -7.63 -0.52
C GLU A 250 -5.64 -9.10 -0.92
N HIS A 251 -5.50 -9.43 -2.22
CA HIS A 251 -5.79 -10.75 -2.79
C HIS A 251 -4.55 -11.62 -3.01
N LEU A 252 -3.34 -11.17 -2.65
CA LEU A 252 -2.17 -12.04 -2.60
C LEU A 252 -2.26 -13.00 -1.41
N ASN A 253 -3.18 -13.95 -1.51
CA ASN A 253 -3.25 -15.10 -0.62
C ASN A 253 -2.05 -15.97 -0.98
N ILE A 254 -0.94 -15.81 -0.24
CA ILE A 254 0.29 -16.57 -0.49
C ILE A 254 0.01 -18.08 -0.39
N SER A 255 -1.00 -18.50 0.38
CA SER A 255 -1.48 -19.87 0.42
C SER A 255 -1.96 -20.35 -0.95
N GLU A 256 -2.70 -19.55 -1.72
CA GLU A 256 -3.11 -19.89 -3.08
C GLU A 256 -1.95 -19.87 -4.05
N VAL A 257 -1.02 -18.92 -3.93
CA VAL A 257 0.20 -18.91 -4.78
C VAL A 257 1.07 -20.15 -4.51
N VAL A 258 1.20 -20.55 -3.24
CA VAL A 258 1.92 -21.77 -2.84
C VAL A 258 1.15 -23.03 -3.25
N HIS A 259 -0.19 -23.03 -3.17
CA HIS A 259 -1.00 -24.15 -3.64
C HIS A 259 -1.02 -24.30 -5.16
N TYR A 260 -1.10 -23.19 -5.91
CA TYR A 260 -0.97 -23.19 -7.37
C TYR A 260 0.43 -23.61 -7.80
N SER A 261 1.48 -23.12 -7.14
CA SER A 261 2.86 -23.56 -7.38
C SER A 261 3.04 -25.06 -7.08
N ALA A 262 2.50 -25.55 -5.96
CA ALA A 262 2.55 -26.96 -5.60
C ALA A 262 1.64 -27.85 -6.49
N ALA A 263 0.54 -27.31 -7.03
CA ALA A 263 -0.34 -28.01 -7.95
C ALA A 263 0.26 -28.06 -9.36
N CYS A 264 0.85 -26.98 -9.86
CA CYS A 264 1.61 -26.97 -11.12
C CYS A 264 2.82 -27.90 -11.03
N CYS A 265 3.59 -27.86 -9.93
CA CYS A 265 4.72 -28.76 -9.69
C CYS A 265 4.26 -30.24 -9.65
N ARG A 266 3.09 -30.54 -9.06
CA ARG A 266 2.49 -31.89 -9.12
C ARG A 266 2.01 -32.28 -10.51
N TYR A 267 1.52 -31.34 -11.31
CA TYR A 267 1.08 -31.58 -12.68
C TYR A 267 2.28 -31.85 -13.61
N GLU A 268 3.38 -31.11 -13.46
CA GLU A 268 4.64 -31.33 -14.18
C GLU A 268 5.26 -32.69 -13.79
N LEU A 269 5.30 -33.03 -12.49
CA LEU A 269 5.79 -34.34 -12.03
C LEU A 269 4.90 -35.51 -12.51
N GLN A 270 3.60 -35.29 -12.71
CA GLN A 270 2.72 -36.29 -13.33
C GLN A 270 2.87 -36.39 -14.85
N GLN A 271 3.26 -35.31 -15.53
CA GLN A 271 3.60 -35.37 -16.95
C GLN A 271 4.95 -36.05 -17.18
N GLU A 272 5.95 -35.81 -16.34
CA GLU A 272 7.24 -36.52 -16.42
C GLU A 272 7.08 -38.02 -16.18
N LYS A 273 6.20 -38.44 -15.26
CA LYS A 273 5.89 -39.87 -15.04
C LYS A 273 5.02 -40.52 -16.13
N LYS A 274 4.43 -39.76 -17.05
CA LYS A 274 3.64 -40.29 -18.18
C LYS A 274 4.46 -40.54 -19.45
N PHE A 275 5.75 -40.22 -19.45
CA PHE A 275 6.66 -40.44 -20.58
C PHE A 275 7.63 -41.63 -20.42
N GLU A 276 7.26 -42.62 -19.61
CA GLU A 276 7.80 -43.99 -19.70
C GLU A 276 6.66 -44.95 -20.04
N TYR A 277 6.25 -44.97 -21.30
CA TYR A 277 5.52 -46.10 -21.88
C TYR A 277 6.24 -46.52 -23.16
N THR A 278 7.05 -47.56 -23.02
CA THR A 278 7.53 -48.38 -24.13
C THR A 278 6.34 -49.01 -24.87
N PRO A 279 6.33 -49.02 -26.20
CA PRO A 279 5.24 -49.61 -26.97
C PRO A 279 5.52 -51.09 -27.20
N GLU A 280 5.09 -51.97 -26.30
CA GLU A 280 4.97 -53.39 -26.62
C GLU A 280 3.64 -54.00 -26.13
N LEU A 281 2.94 -54.56 -27.11
CA LEU A 281 1.76 -55.43 -27.05
C LEU A 281 0.43 -54.82 -26.56
N MET A 282 -0.28 -54.22 -27.51
CA MET A 282 -1.75 -54.24 -27.50
C MET A 282 -2.25 -55.69 -27.65
N SER A 283 -2.93 -56.18 -26.61
CA SER A 283 -3.86 -57.30 -26.69
C SER A 283 -5.29 -56.73 -26.51
N PRO A 284 -6.27 -57.12 -27.35
CA PRO A 284 -7.63 -56.61 -27.22
C PRO A 284 -8.41 -57.50 -26.24
N TYR A 285 -8.71 -56.98 -25.06
CA TYR A 285 -9.82 -57.50 -24.26
C TYR A 285 -10.82 -56.39 -23.92
N PRO A 286 -12.09 -56.54 -24.31
CA PRO A 286 -13.18 -55.71 -23.82
C PRO A 286 -13.68 -56.32 -22.50
N GLY A 287 -13.61 -55.55 -21.41
CA GLY A 287 -14.06 -56.02 -20.10
C GLY A 287 -14.23 -54.85 -19.13
N ALA A 288 -15.48 -54.60 -18.76
CA ALA A 288 -15.93 -53.56 -17.85
C ALA A 288 -15.22 -53.59 -16.49
N CYS A 289 -15.06 -52.42 -15.88
CA CYS A 289 -14.89 -52.30 -14.43
C CYS A 289 -15.82 -51.18 -13.91
N PRO A 290 -17.05 -51.52 -13.50
CA PRO A 290 -17.82 -50.68 -12.59
C PRO A 290 -17.27 -50.96 -11.17
N ASP A 291 -16.79 -49.93 -10.50
CA ASP A 291 -16.48 -49.84 -9.06
C ASP A 291 -15.13 -49.15 -8.82
N SER A 292 -15.12 -47.82 -8.91
CA SER A 292 -14.10 -47.00 -8.25
C SER A 292 -14.74 -46.30 -7.04
N PRO A 293 -14.30 -46.57 -5.80
CA PRO A 293 -14.85 -45.91 -4.63
C PRO A 293 -14.43 -44.43 -4.61
N MET A 294 -15.41 -43.54 -4.42
CA MET A 294 -15.17 -42.14 -4.06
C MET A 294 -14.37 -42.09 -2.76
N MET A 295 -13.07 -41.78 -2.84
CA MET A 295 -12.28 -41.35 -1.69
C MET A 295 -12.64 -39.89 -1.37
N TYR A 296 -13.57 -39.71 -0.43
CA TYR A 296 -13.66 -38.48 0.34
C TYR A 296 -12.49 -38.46 1.33
N THR A 297 -11.48 -37.62 1.09
CA THR A 297 -10.44 -37.32 2.07
C THR A 297 -10.91 -36.16 2.95
N THR A 298 -11.58 -36.49 4.06
CA THR A 298 -11.80 -35.55 5.17
C THR A 298 -10.51 -35.46 5.99
N ALA A 299 -9.73 -34.40 5.78
CA ALA A 299 -8.62 -34.06 6.67
C ALA A 299 -9.17 -33.32 7.91
N SER A 300 -9.38 -34.06 8.99
CA SER A 300 -9.65 -33.53 10.33
C SER A 300 -8.35 -33.00 10.95
N PHE A 301 -8.17 -31.68 11.01
CA PHE A 301 -7.14 -31.07 11.85
C PHE A 301 -7.55 -31.13 13.32
N LYS A 302 -6.83 -31.94 14.10
CA LYS A 302 -6.96 -31.99 15.57
C LYS A 302 -6.01 -30.95 16.16
N GLN A 303 -6.55 -29.88 16.72
CA GLN A 303 -5.84 -28.93 17.57
C GLN A 303 -5.34 -29.66 18.82
N ILE A 304 -4.03 -29.63 19.07
CA ILE A 304 -3.45 -29.97 20.37
C ILE A 304 -3.28 -28.63 21.11
N VAL A 305 -3.79 -28.63 22.35
CA VAL A 305 -3.77 -27.54 23.34
C VAL A 305 -2.35 -27.16 23.72
#